data_AF-K9W6P1-F1
#
_entry.id   AF-K9W6P1-F1
#
_cell.length_a   1.000
_cell.length_b   1.000
_cell.length_c   1.000
_cell.angle_alpha   90.00
_cell.angle_beta   90.00
_cell.angle_gamma   90.00
#
_symmetry.space_group_name_H-M   'P 1'
#
loop_
_entity.id
_entity.type
_entity.pdbx_description
1 polymer ?
#
loop_
_entity_poly.entity_id
_entity_poly.type
_entity_poly.pdbx_seq_one_letter_code
_entity_poly.pdbx_strand_id
1 'polypeptide(L)'
;MVNTTRLQTILANSPVGDVLPAIAQLNLPDWWLAGGAVRNTVWRSLFGENCQLIINDFDIAFFNYQGDAKATPQEYRSQELAAKTTLTNQFPEYKFDIKNQASFARWRSGRRSYNSTEEGVADWLHTATAVGVRLNTQGEWHFFTPYGLDDLFDGIIRPTPAHTNNPDAEKKADSFLQKCSNLRKVG
;
A
#
# COMPACT_ATOMS: atom_id res chain seq x y z
N MET A 1 -2.87 -5.83 19.50
CA MET A 1 -1.44 -5.74 19.89
C MET A 1 -0.62 -6.91 19.36
N VAL A 2 -1.01 -8.18 19.54
CA VAL A 2 -0.20 -9.33 19.06
C VAL A 2 0.02 -9.35 17.55
N ASN A 3 -1.03 -9.12 16.75
CA ASN A 3 -0.94 -9.19 15.29
C ASN A 3 -0.10 -8.04 14.68
N THR A 4 -0.06 -6.86 15.29
CA THR A 4 0.77 -5.73 14.83
C THR A 4 2.25 -5.96 15.13
N THR A 5 2.58 -6.55 16.29
CA THR A 5 3.96 -6.97 16.59
C THR A 5 4.44 -8.04 15.61
N ARG A 6 3.60 -9.04 15.31
CA ARG A 6 3.92 -10.06 14.30
C ARG A 6 4.14 -9.44 12.91
N LEU A 7 3.27 -8.52 12.50
CA LEU A 7 3.40 -7.80 11.23
C LEU A 7 4.72 -7.03 11.18
N GLN A 8 5.03 -6.28 12.23
CA GLN A 8 6.30 -5.55 12.36
C GLN A 8 7.50 -6.47 12.18
N THR A 9 7.55 -7.59 12.91
CA THR A 9 8.68 -8.53 12.83
C THR A 9 8.88 -9.08 11.43
N ILE A 10 7.80 -9.42 10.72
CA ILE A 10 7.90 -9.92 9.34
C ILE A 10 8.42 -8.82 8.41
N LEU A 11 7.85 -7.61 8.50
CA LEU A 11 8.20 -6.51 7.59
C LEU A 11 9.60 -5.95 7.85
N ALA A 12 10.01 -5.84 9.12
CA ALA A 12 11.33 -5.33 9.48
C ALA A 12 12.48 -6.21 8.98
N ASN A 13 12.25 -7.52 8.78
CA ASN A 13 13.22 -8.47 8.24
C ASN A 13 13.02 -8.72 6.74
N SER A 14 12.64 -7.70 5.98
CA SER A 14 12.30 -7.78 4.57
C SER A 14 12.66 -6.49 3.83
N PRO A 15 12.58 -6.45 2.49
CA PRO A 15 12.74 -5.21 1.72
C PRO A 15 11.84 -4.05 2.18
N VAL A 16 10.69 -4.34 2.81
CA VAL A 16 9.84 -3.29 3.40
C VAL A 16 10.56 -2.57 4.52
N GLY A 17 11.25 -3.29 5.40
CA GLY A 17 12.05 -2.72 6.49
C GLY A 17 13.22 -1.87 6.00
N ASP A 18 13.82 -2.24 4.87
CA ASP A 18 14.94 -1.51 4.28
C ASP A 18 14.52 -0.14 3.73
N VAL A 19 13.37 -0.06 3.08
CA VAL A 19 12.91 1.20 2.43
C VAL A 19 12.15 2.13 3.38
N LEU A 20 11.52 1.60 4.44
CA LEU A 20 10.62 2.38 5.30
C LEU A 20 11.30 3.60 5.96
N PRO A 21 12.56 3.52 6.45
CA PRO A 21 13.27 4.68 6.97
C PRO A 21 13.50 5.76 5.92
N ALA A 22 13.79 5.39 4.67
CA ALA A 22 14.00 6.34 3.58
C ALA A 22 12.70 7.03 3.17
N ILE A 23 11.57 6.30 3.15
CA ILE A 23 10.25 6.89 2.89
C ILE A 23 9.91 7.92 3.97
N ALA A 24 10.20 7.62 5.25
CA ALA A 24 9.97 8.55 6.35
C ALA A 24 10.76 9.86 6.20
N GLN A 25 11.99 9.79 5.68
CA GLN A 25 12.85 10.97 5.44
C GLN A 25 12.34 11.88 4.32
N LEU A 26 11.42 11.42 3.46
CA LEU A 26 10.80 12.27 2.43
C LEU A 26 9.89 13.35 3.03
N ASN A 27 9.46 13.20 4.29
CA ASN A 27 8.52 14.11 4.95
C ASN A 27 7.25 14.37 4.13
N LEU A 28 6.76 13.34 3.42
CA LEU A 28 5.46 13.41 2.76
C LEU A 28 4.34 13.60 3.81
N PRO A 29 3.32 14.42 3.56
CA PRO A 29 2.22 14.58 4.51
C PRO A 29 1.31 13.34 4.50
N ASP A 30 0.97 12.86 5.70
CA ASP A 30 0.04 11.74 5.92
C ASP A 30 0.27 10.54 5.00
N TRP A 31 1.50 10.02 4.93
CA TRP A 31 1.82 8.92 4.01
C TRP A 31 1.61 7.55 4.64
N TRP A 32 1.38 6.57 3.77
CA TRP A 32 1.35 5.14 4.08
C TRP A 32 2.05 4.36 2.97
N LEU A 33 2.99 3.48 3.33
CA LEU A 33 3.41 2.38 2.47
C LEU A 33 2.39 1.25 2.65
N ALA A 34 1.81 0.75 1.57
CA ALA A 34 0.80 -0.29 1.64
C ALA A 34 0.92 -1.28 0.48
N GLY A 35 -0.03 -2.21 0.37
CA GLY A 35 -0.34 -2.82 -0.92
C GLY A 35 0.46 -4.07 -1.20
N GLY A 36 0.97 -4.19 -2.43
CA GLY A 36 1.65 -5.40 -2.88
C GLY A 36 2.86 -5.74 -2.02
N ALA A 37 3.67 -4.73 -1.66
CA ALA A 37 4.86 -4.91 -0.86
C ALA A 37 4.55 -5.51 0.53
N VAL A 38 3.58 -4.95 1.25
CA VAL A 38 3.17 -5.42 2.58
C VAL A 38 2.55 -6.82 2.50
N ARG A 39 1.52 -6.97 1.66
CA ARG A 39 0.75 -8.22 1.56
C ARG A 39 1.60 -9.40 1.10
N ASN A 40 2.38 -9.20 0.03
CA ASN A 40 3.18 -10.29 -0.55
C ASN A 40 4.29 -10.70 0.42
N THR A 41 4.90 -9.77 1.14
CA THR A 41 5.90 -10.09 2.18
C THR A 41 5.30 -11.01 3.25
N VAL A 42 4.11 -10.67 3.75
CA VAL A 42 3.44 -11.51 4.75
C VAL A 42 3.07 -12.87 4.19
N TRP A 43 2.42 -12.95 3.03
CA TRP A 43 2.02 -14.24 2.47
C TRP A 43 3.21 -15.12 2.10
N ARG A 44 4.33 -14.56 1.60
CA ARG A 44 5.58 -15.31 1.43
C ARG A 44 6.13 -15.83 2.76
N SER A 45 6.07 -15.03 3.82
CA SER A 45 6.52 -15.45 5.16
C SER A 45 5.65 -16.59 5.72
N LEU A 46 4.35 -16.61 5.41
CA LEU A 46 3.42 -17.64 5.88
C LEU A 46 3.51 -18.95 5.11
N PHE A 47 3.66 -18.87 3.78
CA PHE A 47 3.49 -20.02 2.88
C PHE A 47 4.81 -20.45 2.22
N GLY A 48 5.91 -19.73 2.45
CA GLY A 48 7.23 -20.04 1.93
C GLY A 48 7.28 -20.08 0.40
N GLU A 49 8.00 -21.07 -0.13
CA GLU A 49 8.24 -21.23 -1.57
C GLU A 49 6.97 -21.56 -2.38
N ASN A 50 5.92 -22.04 -1.72
CA ASN A 50 4.62 -22.30 -2.35
C ASN A 50 3.89 -20.99 -2.72
N CYS A 51 4.38 -19.83 -2.27
CA CYS A 51 3.86 -18.52 -2.60
C CYS A 51 4.88 -17.73 -3.44
N GLN A 52 4.64 -17.69 -4.73
CA GLN A 52 5.46 -17.02 -5.75
C GLN A 52 5.11 -15.54 -5.93
N LEU A 53 4.29 -14.97 -5.04
CA LEU A 53 4.06 -13.54 -5.02
C LEU A 53 5.35 -12.82 -4.64
N ILE A 54 5.76 -11.84 -5.44
CA ILE A 54 6.95 -11.01 -5.22
C ILE A 54 6.56 -9.55 -5.08
N ILE A 55 7.43 -8.74 -4.48
CA ILE A 55 7.26 -7.28 -4.47
C ILE A 55 7.55 -6.78 -5.90
N ASN A 56 6.54 -6.26 -6.60
CA ASN A 56 6.74 -5.68 -7.93
C ASN A 56 7.15 -4.20 -7.83
N ASP A 57 6.64 -3.55 -6.79
CA ASP A 57 6.73 -2.14 -6.49
C ASP A 57 6.37 -1.89 -5.02
N PHE A 58 6.81 -0.75 -4.51
CA PHE A 58 6.39 -0.18 -3.23
C PHE A 58 5.35 0.91 -3.50
N ASP A 59 4.11 0.66 -3.08
CA ASP A 59 2.98 1.59 -3.21
C ASP A 59 2.97 2.57 -2.04
N ILE A 60 3.35 3.83 -2.27
CA ILE A 60 3.28 4.92 -1.28
C ILE A 60 2.09 5.82 -1.62
N ALA A 61 1.07 5.80 -0.79
CA ALA A 61 -0.02 6.76 -0.83
C ALA A 61 0.26 7.90 0.15
N PHE A 62 -0.06 9.13 -0.24
CA PHE A 62 -0.02 10.28 0.67
C PHE A 62 -1.11 11.29 0.29
N PHE A 63 -1.41 12.24 1.17
CA PHE A 63 -2.46 13.22 0.94
C PHE A 63 -1.94 14.60 1.27
N ASN A 64 -1.75 15.40 0.22
CA ASN A 64 -1.41 16.80 0.34
C ASN A 64 -2.47 17.60 -0.39
N TYR A 65 -3.41 18.21 0.35
CA TYR A 65 -4.39 19.12 -0.23
C TYR A 65 -3.91 20.55 -0.03
N GLN A 66 -3.52 21.22 -1.11
CA GLN A 66 -2.93 22.56 -1.02
C GLN A 66 -3.96 23.70 -0.85
N GLY A 67 -5.24 23.41 -0.58
CA GLY A 67 -6.25 24.42 -0.20
C GLY A 67 -6.71 25.34 -1.34
N ASP A 68 -5.81 25.70 -2.25
CA ASP A 68 -6.02 26.68 -3.28
C ASP A 68 -6.49 26.04 -4.59
N ALA A 69 -7.49 26.67 -5.20
CA ALA A 69 -7.94 26.40 -6.58
C ALA A 69 -6.84 26.59 -7.64
N LYS A 70 -5.64 27.04 -7.23
CA LYS A 70 -4.48 27.30 -8.08
C LYS A 70 -3.47 26.15 -8.12
N ALA A 71 -3.54 25.17 -7.21
CA ALA A 71 -2.65 24.01 -7.25
C ALA A 71 -2.97 23.18 -8.53
N THR A 72 -2.08 23.29 -9.50
CA THR A 72 -2.18 22.68 -10.82
C THR A 72 -1.91 21.18 -10.75
N PRO A 73 -2.44 20.37 -11.70
CA PRO A 73 -2.02 18.98 -11.89
C PRO A 73 -0.50 18.78 -11.87
N GLN A 74 0.25 19.80 -12.31
CA GLN A 74 1.71 19.77 -12.43
C GLN A 74 2.41 19.79 -11.07
N GLU A 75 1.90 20.55 -10.10
CA GLU A 75 2.49 20.65 -8.75
C GLU A 75 2.28 19.36 -7.95
N TYR A 76 1.14 18.69 -8.11
CA TYR A 76 0.93 17.38 -7.49
C TYR A 76 1.88 16.32 -8.07
N ARG A 77 2.10 16.35 -9.39
CA ARG A 77 3.02 15.43 -10.08
C ARG A 77 4.47 15.70 -9.74
N SER A 78 4.87 16.95 -9.48
CA SER A 78 6.26 17.27 -9.13
C SER A 78 6.63 16.67 -7.77
N GLN A 79 5.72 16.69 -6.79
CA GLN A 79 5.94 16.06 -5.49
C GLN A 79 6.08 14.55 -5.61
N GLU A 80 5.18 13.88 -6.36
CA GLU A 80 5.29 12.44 -6.64
C GLU A 80 6.62 12.09 -7.32
N LEU A 81 7.03 12.86 -8.33
CA LEU A 81 8.24 12.62 -9.10
C LEU A 81 9.52 12.87 -8.28
N ALA A 82 9.54 13.92 -7.45
CA ALA A 82 10.67 14.23 -6.58
C ALA A 82 10.88 13.10 -5.55
N ALA A 83 9.81 12.69 -4.88
CA ALA A 83 9.84 11.57 -3.94
C ALA A 83 10.32 10.27 -4.62
N LYS A 84 9.79 9.98 -5.81
CA LYS A 84 10.16 8.77 -6.57
C LYS A 84 11.62 8.79 -6.99
N THR A 85 12.11 9.92 -7.49
CA THR A 85 13.51 10.10 -7.88
C THR A 85 14.44 9.85 -6.70
N THR A 86 14.15 10.43 -5.53
CA THR A 86 14.96 10.23 -4.32
C THR A 86 15.04 8.75 -3.94
N LEU A 87 13.90 8.05 -3.86
CA LEU A 87 13.89 6.63 -3.48
C LEU A 87 14.54 5.74 -4.54
N THR A 88 14.31 5.99 -5.84
CA THR A 88 14.94 5.22 -6.91
C THR A 88 16.45 5.43 -6.97
N ASN A 89 16.96 6.62 -6.63
CA ASN A 89 18.41 6.83 -6.54
C ASN A 89 19.03 6.07 -5.36
N GLN A 90 18.31 5.94 -4.26
CA GLN A 90 18.78 5.23 -3.07
C GLN A 90 18.64 3.71 -3.19
N PHE A 91 17.60 3.23 -3.90
CA PHE A 91 17.29 1.81 -4.10
C PHE A 91 17.01 1.53 -5.59
N PRO A 92 18.06 1.51 -6.44
CA PRO A 92 17.91 1.37 -7.89
C PRO A 92 17.31 0.03 -8.34
N GLU A 93 17.35 -1.00 -7.49
CA GLU A 93 16.75 -2.32 -7.70
C GLU A 93 15.23 -2.34 -7.46
N TYR A 94 14.69 -1.32 -6.78
CA TYR A 94 13.29 -1.24 -6.41
C TYR A 94 12.50 -0.26 -7.26
N LYS A 95 11.22 -0.59 -7.47
CA LYS A 95 10.25 0.29 -8.14
C LYS A 95 9.35 0.93 -7.09
N PHE A 96 9.13 2.23 -7.25
CA PHE A 96 8.23 2.98 -6.37
C PHE A 96 7.05 3.53 -7.19
N ASP A 97 5.83 3.27 -6.73
CA ASP A 97 4.64 3.97 -7.17
C ASP A 97 4.17 4.90 -6.04
N ILE A 98 4.38 6.19 -6.24
CA ILE A 98 4.06 7.22 -5.26
C ILE A 98 2.88 8.02 -5.80
N LYS A 99 1.83 8.15 -5.00
CA LYS A 99 0.56 8.76 -5.42
C LYS A 99 0.02 9.71 -4.37
N ASN A 100 -0.23 10.95 -4.77
CA ASN A 100 -1.00 11.90 -3.97
C ASN A 100 -2.50 11.62 -4.17
N GLN A 101 -3.19 11.23 -3.11
CA GLN A 101 -4.62 10.90 -3.13
C GLN A 101 -5.50 12.14 -3.33
N ALA A 102 -5.06 13.35 -2.92
CA ALA A 102 -5.78 14.61 -3.17
C ALA A 102 -5.94 14.94 -4.66
N SER A 103 -5.08 14.34 -5.46
CA SER A 103 -4.92 14.54 -6.89
C SER A 103 -5.86 13.63 -7.70
N PHE A 104 -6.32 12.53 -7.10
CA PHE A 104 -6.81 11.34 -7.82
C PHE A 104 -8.04 11.62 -8.71
N ALA A 105 -9.04 12.33 -8.19
CA ALA A 105 -10.25 12.69 -8.94
C ALA A 105 -10.05 13.84 -9.94
N ARG A 106 -8.97 14.63 -9.80
CA ARG A 106 -8.73 15.83 -10.62
C ARG A 106 -8.10 15.51 -11.99
N TRP A 107 -7.42 14.37 -12.15
CA TRP A 107 -6.79 13.97 -13.43
C TRP A 107 -7.27 12.62 -13.97
N ARG A 108 -8.13 11.91 -13.24
CA ARG A 108 -8.80 10.69 -13.71
C ARG A 108 -10.30 10.89 -13.60
N SER A 109 -10.91 11.42 -14.67
CA SER A 109 -12.35 11.66 -14.72
C SER A 109 -13.12 10.39 -14.33
N GLY A 110 -14.09 10.52 -13.42
CA GLY A 110 -14.94 9.41 -12.98
C GLY A 110 -14.40 8.58 -11.80
N ARG A 111 -13.30 8.97 -11.16
CA ARG A 111 -12.86 8.36 -9.89
C ARG A 111 -13.26 9.19 -8.68
N ARG A 112 -13.51 8.49 -7.57
CA ARG A 112 -13.86 9.05 -6.25
C ARG A 112 -12.76 10.02 -5.77
N SER A 113 -13.17 11.16 -5.23
CA SER A 113 -12.30 12.04 -4.45
C SER A 113 -12.14 11.46 -3.05
N TYR A 114 -10.92 11.46 -2.54
CA TYR A 114 -10.63 11.11 -1.16
C TYR A 114 -10.35 12.38 -0.35
N ASN A 115 -10.61 12.33 0.96
CA ASN A 115 -10.35 13.43 1.88
C ASN A 115 -9.13 13.19 2.79
N SER A 116 -8.57 11.98 2.76
CA SER A 116 -7.34 11.61 3.46
C SER A 116 -6.62 10.48 2.71
N THR A 117 -5.39 10.17 3.12
CA THR A 117 -4.69 9.00 2.59
C THR A 117 -5.36 7.71 3.02
N GLU A 118 -5.83 7.67 4.27
CA GLU A 118 -6.51 6.53 4.87
C GLU A 118 -7.79 6.17 4.12
N GLU A 119 -8.59 7.16 3.70
CA GLU A 119 -9.76 6.92 2.85
C GLU A 119 -9.36 6.30 1.51
N GLY A 120 -8.29 6.81 0.88
CA GLY A 120 -7.79 6.27 -0.38
C GLY A 120 -7.23 4.85 -0.27
N VAL A 121 -6.55 4.51 0.82
CA VAL A 121 -6.02 3.16 1.07
C VAL A 121 -7.14 2.19 1.47
N ALA A 122 -8.12 2.63 2.25
CA ALA A 122 -9.27 1.81 2.63
C ALA A 122 -10.14 1.41 1.43
N ASP A 123 -10.17 2.23 0.37
CA ASP A 123 -10.86 1.96 -0.90
C ASP A 123 -10.04 1.07 -1.86
N TRP A 124 -8.99 0.38 -1.39
CA TRP A 124 -8.27 -0.58 -2.24
C TRP A 124 -9.04 -1.89 -2.40
N LEU A 125 -8.77 -2.63 -3.47
CA LEU A 125 -9.59 -3.77 -3.92
C LEU A 125 -9.86 -4.85 -2.85
N HIS A 126 -8.90 -5.13 -1.97
CA HIS A 126 -9.01 -6.24 -1.01
C HIS A 126 -8.58 -5.81 0.40
N THR A 127 -9.23 -6.38 1.42
CA THR A 127 -8.96 -6.11 2.85
C THR A 127 -7.49 -6.34 3.20
N ALA A 128 -6.92 -7.48 2.80
CA ALA A 128 -5.50 -7.81 3.01
C ALA A 128 -4.51 -6.95 2.20
N THR A 129 -5.00 -6.17 1.23
CA THR A 129 -4.18 -5.20 0.48
C THR A 129 -4.25 -3.80 1.09
N ALA A 130 -5.38 -3.46 1.73
CA ALA A 130 -5.62 -2.21 2.45
C ALA A 130 -4.98 -2.25 3.86
N VAL A 131 -3.68 -2.53 3.92
CA VAL A 131 -2.87 -2.50 5.16
C VAL A 131 -1.71 -1.55 4.94
N GLY A 132 -1.72 -0.44 5.68
CA GLY A 132 -0.69 0.59 5.65
C GLY A 132 0.29 0.45 6.80
N VAL A 133 1.56 0.74 6.53
CA VAL A 133 2.64 0.85 7.52
C VAL A 133 3.45 2.12 7.29
N ARG A 134 3.95 2.70 8.38
CA ARG A 134 4.86 3.84 8.33
C ARG A 134 5.76 3.88 9.56
N LEU A 135 6.80 4.70 9.50
CA LEU A 135 7.58 5.12 10.67
C LEU A 135 7.22 6.56 11.03
N ASN A 136 7.12 6.85 12.33
CA ASN A 136 7.10 8.24 12.80
C ASN A 136 8.53 8.82 12.86
N THR A 137 8.64 10.06 13.32
CA THR A 137 9.92 10.78 13.42
C THR A 137 10.88 10.18 14.46
N GLN A 138 10.38 9.34 15.37
CA GLN A 138 11.17 8.60 16.35
C GLN A 138 11.58 7.20 15.85
N GLY A 139 11.19 6.81 14.63
CA GLY A 139 11.45 5.47 14.09
C GLY A 139 10.53 4.39 14.65
N GLU A 140 9.41 4.76 15.26
CA GLU A 140 8.41 3.83 15.76
C GLU A 140 7.44 3.44 14.64
N TRP A 141 7.03 2.17 14.63
CA TRP A 141 6.09 1.66 13.65
C TRP A 141 4.66 2.08 13.95
N HIS A 142 3.98 2.55 12.92
CA HIS A 142 2.54 2.84 12.93
C HIS A 142 1.85 2.01 11.86
N PHE A 143 0.61 1.63 12.15
CA PHE A 143 -0.18 0.70 11.33
C PHE A 143 -1.55 1.29 11.04
N PHE A 144 -1.97 1.19 9.79
CA PHE A 144 -3.32 1.47 9.35
C PHE A 144 -3.96 0.17 8.86
N THR A 145 -4.92 -0.36 9.63
CA THR A 145 -5.54 -1.67 9.40
C THR A 145 -7.07 -1.55 9.42
N PRO A 146 -7.69 -0.85 8.46
CA PRO A 146 -9.12 -0.52 8.46
C PRO A 146 -10.04 -1.74 8.53
N TYR A 147 -9.56 -2.91 8.10
CA TYR A 147 -10.31 -4.16 8.10
C TYR A 147 -9.71 -5.23 9.04
N GLY A 148 -8.82 -4.84 9.95
CA GLY A 148 -8.04 -5.76 10.77
C GLY A 148 -6.91 -6.46 10.00
N LEU A 149 -6.30 -7.48 10.62
CA LEU A 149 -5.16 -8.22 10.07
C LEU A 149 -5.46 -9.71 9.84
N ASP A 150 -6.65 -10.18 10.19
CA ASP A 150 -6.98 -11.60 10.18
C ASP A 150 -6.99 -12.13 8.74
N ASP A 151 -7.65 -11.43 7.80
CA ASP A 151 -7.63 -11.82 6.39
C ASP A 151 -6.18 -11.87 5.81
N LEU A 152 -5.31 -10.96 6.25
CA LEU A 152 -3.90 -10.95 5.83
C LEU A 152 -3.16 -12.20 6.35
N PHE A 153 -3.33 -12.52 7.64
CA PHE A 153 -2.62 -13.64 8.27
C PHE A 153 -3.23 -15.02 7.96
N ASP A 154 -4.51 -15.08 7.59
CA ASP A 154 -5.22 -16.31 7.25
C ASP A 154 -5.19 -16.64 5.75
N GLY A 155 -4.47 -15.83 4.96
CA GLY A 155 -4.34 -15.99 3.51
C GLY A 155 -5.65 -15.78 2.77
N ILE A 156 -6.52 -14.90 3.27
CA ILE A 156 -7.84 -14.65 2.71
C ILE A 156 -7.78 -13.49 1.71
N ILE A 157 -8.33 -13.72 0.52
CA ILE A 157 -8.58 -12.72 -0.50
C ILE A 157 -10.05 -12.33 -0.41
N ARG A 158 -10.34 -11.24 0.30
CA ARG A 158 -11.68 -10.69 0.45
C ARG A 158 -11.73 -9.28 -0.14
N PRO A 159 -12.70 -8.97 -1.01
CA PRO A 159 -12.90 -7.60 -1.47
C PRO A 159 -13.21 -6.66 -0.30
N THR A 160 -12.80 -5.39 -0.40
CA THR A 160 -13.32 -4.38 0.53
C THR A 160 -14.80 -4.12 0.28
N PRO A 161 -15.55 -3.55 1.24
CA PRO A 161 -16.99 -3.30 1.08
C PRO A 161 -17.37 -2.51 -0.19
N ALA A 162 -16.49 -1.62 -0.64
CA ALA A 162 -16.68 -0.84 -1.87
C ALA A 162 -16.50 -1.66 -3.17
N HIS A 163 -16.00 -2.89 -3.07
CA HIS A 163 -15.52 -3.68 -4.20
C HIS A 163 -16.04 -5.13 -4.24
N THR A 164 -17.06 -5.47 -3.46
CA THR A 164 -17.69 -6.80 -3.44
C THR A 164 -18.17 -7.29 -4.81
N ASN A 165 -18.63 -6.38 -5.68
CA ASN A 165 -19.08 -6.71 -7.04
C ASN A 165 -18.17 -6.10 -8.13
N ASN A 166 -16.88 -5.90 -7.82
CA ASN A 166 -15.93 -5.28 -8.74
C ASN A 166 -15.17 -6.34 -9.57
N PRO A 167 -15.34 -6.40 -10.91
CA PRO A 167 -14.60 -7.33 -11.78
C PRO A 167 -13.08 -7.20 -11.68
N ASP A 168 -12.56 -6.02 -11.37
CA ASP A 168 -11.12 -5.82 -11.18
C ASP A 168 -10.62 -6.46 -9.88
N ALA A 169 -11.43 -6.46 -8.81
CA ALA A 169 -11.11 -7.18 -7.58
C ALA A 169 -11.05 -8.68 -7.87
N GLU A 170 -12.06 -9.22 -8.55
CA GLU A 170 -12.13 -10.61 -8.97
C GLU A 170 -10.92 -11.05 -9.80
N LYS A 171 -10.61 -10.32 -10.88
CA LYS A 171 -9.47 -10.61 -11.74
C LYS A 171 -8.14 -10.55 -10.99
N LYS A 172 -8.01 -9.60 -10.06
CA LYS A 172 -6.80 -9.44 -9.26
C LYS A 172 -6.67 -10.57 -8.23
N ALA A 173 -7.77 -11.01 -7.62
CA ALA A 173 -7.80 -12.18 -6.73
C ALA A 173 -7.32 -13.45 -7.46
N ASP A 174 -7.81 -13.69 -8.67
CA ASP A 174 -7.41 -14.86 -9.47
C ASP A 174 -5.92 -14.85 -9.78
N SER A 175 -5.34 -13.66 -10.04
CA SER A 175 -3.90 -13.51 -10.24
C SER A 175 -3.07 -13.84 -9.00
N PHE A 176 -3.63 -13.69 -7.80
CA PHE A 176 -2.97 -14.08 -6.55
C PHE A 176 -3.01 -15.60 -6.37
N LEU A 177 -4.17 -16.22 -6.60
CA LEU A 177 -4.36 -17.68 -6.49
C LEU A 177 -3.45 -18.45 -7.45
N GLN A 178 -3.24 -17.95 -8.66
CA GLN A 178 -2.31 -18.53 -9.63
C GLN A 178 -0.86 -18.57 -9.14
N LYS A 179 -0.47 -17.65 -8.25
CA LYS A 179 0.90 -17.51 -7.74
C LYS A 179 1.08 -18.08 -6.34
N CYS A 180 -0.01 -18.41 -5.65
CA CYS A 180 0.03 -18.81 -4.25
C CYS A 180 -1.22 -19.63 -3.93
N SER A 181 -1.10 -20.95 -4.06
CA SER A 181 -2.23 -21.90 -4.00
C SER A 181 -2.83 -22.06 -2.60
N ASN A 182 -2.12 -21.66 -1.55
CA ASN A 182 -2.60 -21.68 -0.17
C ASN A 182 -3.58 -20.54 0.17
N LEU A 183 -3.76 -19.57 -0.73
CA LEU A 183 -4.72 -18.49 -0.54
C LEU A 183 -6.15 -18.98 -0.74
N ARG A 184 -7.09 -18.31 -0.07
CA ARG A 184 -8.52 -18.61 -0.17
C ARG A 184 -9.29 -17.34 -0.53
N LYS A 185 -10.13 -17.42 -1.56
CA LYS A 185 -11.02 -16.32 -1.93
C LYS A 185 -12.32 -16.40 -1.12
N VAL A 186 -12.79 -15.26 -0.64
CA VAL A 186 -14.10 -15.14 0.02
C VAL A 186 -14.83 -13.94 -0.57
N GLY A 187 -16.07 -14.15 -1.01
CA GLY A 187 -16.96 -13.11 -1.53
C GLY A 187 -17.52 -12.19 -0.46
#